data_AF-X0W3D1-F1
#
_entry.id   AF-X0W3D1-F1
#
_cell.length_a   1.000
_cell.length_b   1.000
_cell.length_c   1.000
_cell.angle_alpha   90.00
_cell.angle_beta   90.00
_cell.angle_gamma   90.00
#
_symmetry.space_group_name_H-M   'P 1'
#
loop_
_entity.id
_entity.type
_entity.pdbx_description
1 polymer ?
#
loop_
_entity_poly.entity_id
_entity_poly.type
_entity_poly.pdbx_seq_one_letter_code
_entity_poly.pdbx_strand_id
1 'polypeptide(L)'
;SPDAVDHFESLASIKRVHFQSNLDMEYIAKKLSAHPEIEYAEPVYLQKLCYLPDDPGIIDIDPETNLSKQEYLRTLLEAPAAWDIAQGDSSIVIAIVDSGTDWNHPDLLGNVWTNPSEVPNDGKDNDDNGFVDDVHGWDFYSSEDASGIITEDNDPTAVNQPHGTHVAGIAAAVTNNGIGVASLSHNVRFMPVKVGPDEGEELYFGYYGILYAADNGADIINCSWGSSFFSRTGEEVIQAVTSNGIIVVASAGNSN
;
A
#
# COMPACT_ATOMS: atom_id res chain seq x y z
N SER A 1 22.62 -3.01 -37.39
CA SER A 1 22.27 -2.65 -38.77
C SER A 1 21.86 -1.19 -38.78
N PRO A 2 22.44 -0.32 -39.63
CA PRO A 2 22.30 1.13 -39.51
C PRO A 2 21.28 1.77 -40.48
N ASP A 3 20.21 1.10 -40.86
CA ASP A 3 19.28 1.61 -41.90
C ASP A 3 18.05 2.37 -41.35
N ALA A 4 18.08 2.91 -40.13
CA ALA A 4 16.88 3.46 -39.48
C ALA A 4 16.91 4.97 -39.14
N VAL A 5 17.94 5.74 -39.52
CA VAL A 5 18.10 7.14 -39.06
C VAL A 5 18.22 8.17 -40.21
N ASP A 6 17.74 7.85 -41.41
CA ASP A 6 18.00 8.66 -42.61
C ASP A 6 17.03 9.86 -42.81
N HIS A 7 16.28 10.24 -41.77
CA HIS A 7 15.24 11.29 -41.86
C HIS A 7 15.44 12.49 -40.91
N PHE A 8 16.56 12.53 -40.19
CA PHE A 8 16.85 13.60 -39.24
C PHE A 8 18.25 14.19 -39.47
N GLU A 9 18.37 15.10 -40.44
CA GLU A 9 19.64 15.78 -40.79
C GLU A 9 20.31 16.45 -39.57
N SER A 10 19.51 16.96 -38.63
CA SER A 10 19.99 17.56 -37.38
C SER A 10 20.74 16.61 -36.46
N LEU A 11 20.57 15.28 -36.62
CA LEU A 11 21.21 14.27 -35.79
C LEU A 11 22.46 13.65 -36.45
N ALA A 12 22.77 14.00 -37.70
CA ALA A 12 23.88 13.42 -38.46
C ALA A 12 25.27 13.68 -37.84
N SER A 13 25.38 14.78 -37.08
CA SER A 13 26.60 15.19 -36.36
C SER A 13 26.84 14.42 -35.06
N ILE A 14 25.84 13.70 -34.52
CA ILE A 14 25.97 12.96 -33.27
C ILE A 14 26.75 11.66 -33.53
N LYS A 15 27.83 11.44 -32.79
CA LYS A 15 28.69 10.24 -32.89
C LYS A 15 28.80 9.55 -31.54
N ARG A 16 28.65 8.22 -31.53
CA ARG A 16 28.98 7.38 -30.37
C ARG A 16 30.46 7.00 -30.43
N VAL A 17 31.21 7.36 -29.40
CA VAL A 17 32.64 7.03 -29.28
C VAL A 17 32.83 5.97 -28.19
N HIS A 18 33.65 4.96 -28.47
CA HIS A 18 33.97 3.90 -27.51
C HIS A 18 35.37 4.12 -26.94
N PHE A 19 35.49 4.06 -25.61
CA PHE A 19 36.77 4.15 -24.91
C PHE A 19 37.05 2.85 -24.16
N GLN A 20 38.26 2.32 -24.32
CA GLN A 20 38.80 1.33 -23.39
C GLN A 20 39.57 2.08 -22.32
N SER A 21 38.89 2.37 -21.22
CA SER A 21 39.44 3.14 -20.10
C SER A 21 38.79 2.71 -18.80
N ASN A 22 39.57 2.76 -17.72
CA ASN A 22 39.15 2.62 -16.34
C ASN A 22 38.82 3.98 -15.69
N LEU A 23 38.82 5.06 -16.47
CA LEU A 23 38.38 6.38 -16.04
C LEU A 23 36.86 6.48 -16.06
N ASP A 24 36.33 7.26 -15.12
CA ASP A 24 34.92 7.60 -15.02
C ASP A 24 34.40 8.29 -16.30
N MET A 25 33.21 7.91 -16.76
CA MET A 25 32.66 8.38 -18.04
C MET A 25 32.24 9.84 -17.99
N GLU A 26 31.79 10.36 -16.84
CA GLU A 26 31.49 11.79 -16.67
C GLU A 26 32.75 12.62 -16.79
N TYR A 27 33.86 12.13 -16.22
CA TYR A 27 35.16 12.77 -16.37
C TYR A 27 35.63 12.83 -17.82
N ILE A 28 35.45 11.74 -18.59
CA ILE A 28 35.79 11.70 -20.01
C ILE A 28 34.91 12.67 -20.81
N ALA A 29 33.58 12.64 -20.58
CA ALA A 29 32.62 13.53 -21.23
C ALA A 29 32.97 15.00 -20.99
N LYS A 30 33.25 15.38 -19.73
CA LYS A 30 33.68 16.74 -19.37
C LYS A 30 34.95 17.18 -20.09
N LYS A 31 35.91 16.28 -20.29
CA LYS A 31 37.14 16.58 -21.04
C LYS A 31 36.88 16.77 -22.53
N LEU A 32 36.03 15.95 -23.13
CA LEU A 32 35.66 16.07 -24.55
C LEU A 32 34.91 17.37 -24.82
N SER A 33 33.97 17.73 -23.95
CA SER A 33 33.21 18.99 -24.02
C SER A 33 34.08 20.25 -23.92
N ALA A 34 35.36 20.13 -23.52
CA ALA A 34 36.30 21.26 -23.50
C ALA A 34 37.02 21.50 -24.84
N HIS A 35 36.84 20.61 -25.84
CA HIS A 35 37.45 20.76 -27.16
C HIS A 35 36.65 21.75 -28.03
N PRO A 36 37.30 22.71 -28.71
CA PRO A 36 36.59 23.77 -29.46
C PRO A 36 35.74 23.29 -30.64
N GLU A 37 35.98 22.06 -31.12
CA GLU A 37 35.20 21.44 -32.20
C GLU A 37 34.07 20.51 -31.70
N ILE A 38 33.91 20.37 -30.38
CA ILE A 38 32.88 19.51 -29.77
C ILE A 38 31.85 20.43 -29.12
N GLU A 39 30.63 20.41 -29.65
CA GLU A 39 29.50 21.20 -29.12
C GLU A 39 29.06 20.68 -27.74
N TYR A 40 28.97 19.36 -27.58
CA TYR A 40 28.73 18.69 -26.30
C TYR A 40 29.28 17.25 -26.33
N ALA A 41 29.57 16.73 -25.15
CA ALA A 41 29.82 15.32 -24.91
C ALA A 41 29.21 14.91 -23.58
N GLU A 42 28.55 13.76 -23.58
CA GLU A 42 27.90 13.15 -22.42
C GLU A 42 28.12 11.63 -22.43
N PRO A 43 28.06 10.95 -21.28
CA PRO A 43 28.00 9.50 -21.24
C PRO A 43 26.75 8.98 -21.96
N VAL A 44 26.82 7.76 -22.50
CA VAL A 44 25.60 7.05 -22.89
C VAL A 44 24.90 6.61 -21.61
N TYR A 45 23.90 7.37 -21.18
CA TYR A 45 23.04 6.96 -20.08
C TYR A 45 22.26 5.71 -20.49
N LEU A 46 22.34 4.67 -19.65
CA LEU A 46 21.51 3.48 -19.82
C LEU A 46 20.08 3.86 -19.47
N GLN A 47 19.21 3.90 -20.49
CA GLN A 47 17.78 3.99 -20.27
C GLN A 47 17.33 2.70 -19.59
N LYS A 48 16.78 2.83 -18.39
CA LYS A 48 16.12 1.71 -17.70
C LYS A 48 14.67 1.65 -18.16
N LEU A 49 14.14 0.44 -18.29
CA LEU A 49 12.69 0.27 -18.42
C LEU A 49 12.07 0.79 -17.13
N CYS A 50 11.09 1.70 -17.22
CA CYS A 50 10.29 2.07 -16.06
C CYS A 50 9.58 0.81 -15.58
N TYR A 51 9.86 0.40 -14.35
CA TYR A 51 9.18 -0.74 -13.76
C TYR A 51 7.68 -0.43 -13.62
N LEU A 52 6.85 -1.36 -14.07
CA LEU A 52 5.40 -1.33 -13.92
C LEU A 52 4.95 -2.71 -13.46
N PRO A 53 4.08 -2.78 -12.44
CA PRO A 53 3.45 -4.03 -12.06
C PRO A 53 2.60 -4.64 -13.19
N ASP A 54 2.44 -5.96 -13.17
CA ASP A 54 1.66 -6.72 -14.16
C ASP A 54 0.16 -6.83 -13.85
N ASP A 55 -0.26 -6.16 -12.77
CA ASP A 55 -1.62 -6.11 -12.28
C ASP A 55 -2.56 -5.46 -13.32
N PRO A 56 -3.73 -6.06 -13.63
CA PRO A 56 -4.70 -5.53 -14.58
C PRO A 56 -5.07 -4.06 -14.32
N GLY A 57 -5.12 -3.63 -13.05
CA GLY A 57 -5.34 -2.23 -12.68
C GLY A 57 -4.33 -1.24 -13.27
N ILE A 58 -3.12 -1.70 -13.57
CA ILE A 58 -2.01 -0.93 -14.17
C ILE A 58 -1.94 -1.11 -15.68
N ILE A 59 -2.13 -2.33 -16.19
CA ILE A 59 -1.84 -2.65 -17.60
C ILE A 59 -3.06 -2.63 -18.52
N ASP A 60 -4.26 -2.88 -18.00
CA ASP A 60 -5.47 -2.87 -18.83
C ASP A 60 -5.87 -1.42 -19.12
N ILE A 61 -5.86 -1.09 -20.42
CA ILE A 61 -6.23 0.23 -20.90
C ILE A 61 -7.70 0.24 -21.29
N ASP A 62 -8.46 1.15 -20.67
CA ASP A 62 -9.82 1.43 -21.07
C ASP A 62 -9.82 2.06 -22.48
N PRO A 63 -10.56 1.50 -23.45
CA PRO A 63 -10.52 1.95 -24.84
C PRO A 63 -11.21 3.29 -25.08
N GLU A 64 -12.08 3.76 -24.17
CA GLU A 64 -12.77 5.04 -24.29
C GLU A 64 -11.92 6.20 -23.76
N THR A 65 -11.27 5.99 -22.61
CA THR A 65 -10.44 7.01 -21.95
C THR A 65 -8.96 6.94 -22.34
N ASN A 66 -8.50 5.79 -22.86
CA ASN A 66 -7.11 5.48 -23.13
C ASN A 66 -6.22 5.59 -21.88
N LEU A 67 -6.75 5.21 -20.72
CA LEU A 67 -6.06 5.20 -19.41
C LEU A 67 -6.23 3.84 -18.72
N SER A 68 -5.28 3.48 -17.86
CA SER A 68 -5.44 2.36 -16.93
C SER A 68 -6.35 2.75 -15.75
N LYS A 69 -6.93 1.76 -15.06
CA LYS A 69 -7.77 2.02 -13.87
C LYS A 69 -7.00 2.73 -12.75
N GLN A 70 -5.70 2.46 -12.64
CA GLN A 70 -4.82 3.06 -11.65
C GLN A 70 -3.80 4.02 -12.27
N GLU A 71 -4.16 4.72 -13.35
CA GLU A 71 -3.27 5.66 -14.03
C GLU A 71 -2.77 6.79 -13.10
N TYR A 72 -3.52 7.09 -12.04
CA TYR A 72 -3.12 8.05 -11.00
C TYR A 72 -1.82 7.65 -10.29
N LEU A 73 -1.51 6.34 -10.15
CA LEU A 73 -0.24 5.88 -9.59
C LEU A 73 0.92 6.37 -10.45
N ARG A 74 0.75 6.40 -11.77
CA ARG A 74 1.79 6.87 -12.71
C ARG A 74 1.85 8.39 -12.80
N THR A 75 0.68 9.03 -12.86
CA THR A 75 0.58 10.44 -13.29
C THR A 75 0.52 11.44 -12.14
N LEU A 76 -0.02 11.05 -10.98
CA LEU A 76 -0.19 11.93 -9.82
C LEU A 76 0.80 11.58 -8.70
N LEU A 77 1.05 10.28 -8.49
CA LEU A 77 1.87 9.80 -7.39
C LEU A 77 3.31 9.47 -7.80
N GLU A 78 3.60 9.44 -9.11
CA GLU A 78 4.89 9.05 -9.67
C GLU A 78 5.41 7.70 -9.09
N ALA A 79 4.49 6.78 -8.80
CA ALA A 79 4.77 5.51 -8.14
C ALA A 79 5.88 4.68 -8.82
N PRO A 80 6.00 4.61 -10.17
CA PRO A 80 7.12 3.91 -10.81
C PRO A 80 8.49 4.42 -10.37
N ALA A 81 8.66 5.74 -10.19
CA ALA A 81 9.91 6.31 -9.72
C ALA A 81 10.16 6.00 -8.23
N ALA A 82 9.10 5.92 -7.43
CA ALA A 82 9.19 5.49 -6.03
C ALA A 82 9.55 3.99 -5.92
N TRP A 83 8.96 3.14 -6.75
CA TRP A 83 9.22 1.69 -6.78
C TRP A 83 10.63 1.32 -7.24
N ASP A 84 11.28 2.18 -8.00
CA ASP A 84 12.72 2.06 -8.31
C ASP A 84 13.62 2.27 -7.06
N ILE A 85 13.07 2.85 -5.99
CA ILE A 85 13.78 3.15 -4.73
C ILE A 85 13.34 2.20 -3.61
N ALA A 86 12.03 2.01 -3.42
CA ALA A 86 11.44 1.19 -2.37
C ALA A 86 10.07 0.64 -2.78
N GLN A 87 9.80 -0.62 -2.41
CA GLN A 87 8.56 -1.34 -2.75
C GLN A 87 7.82 -1.81 -1.48
N GLY A 88 8.05 -1.16 -0.35
CA GLY A 88 7.55 -1.60 0.95
C GLY A 88 8.37 -2.74 1.58
N ASP A 89 8.05 -3.03 2.84
CA ASP A 89 8.73 -4.04 3.66
C ASP A 89 7.66 -4.86 4.41
N SER A 90 7.78 -6.19 4.33
CA SER A 90 6.88 -7.13 5.02
C SER A 90 7.00 -7.12 6.55
N SER A 91 8.01 -6.44 7.10
CA SER A 91 8.06 -6.17 8.55
C SER A 91 7.12 -5.06 8.98
N ILE A 92 6.61 -4.26 8.04
CA ILE A 92 5.68 -3.15 8.33
C ILE A 92 4.25 -3.66 8.31
N VAL A 93 3.51 -3.36 9.37
CA VAL A 93 2.12 -3.75 9.56
C VAL A 93 1.21 -2.52 9.52
N ILE A 94 0.25 -2.54 8.60
CA ILE A 94 -0.80 -1.53 8.47
C ILE A 94 -2.11 -2.12 8.99
N ALA A 95 -2.61 -1.66 10.12
CA ALA A 95 -3.94 -2.03 10.59
C ALA A 95 -5.03 -1.28 9.83
N ILE A 96 -6.02 -2.03 9.34
CA ILE A 96 -7.21 -1.53 8.67
C ILE A 96 -8.35 -1.61 9.68
N VAL A 97 -8.53 -0.54 10.46
CA VAL A 97 -9.60 -0.43 11.46
C VAL A 97 -10.85 0.09 10.77
N ASP A 98 -11.73 -0.82 10.36
CA ASP A 98 -12.86 -0.55 9.46
C ASP A 98 -14.05 -1.48 9.75
N SER A 99 -15.01 -1.56 8.85
CA SER A 99 -16.19 -2.43 8.85
C SER A 99 -15.89 -3.92 8.61
N GLY A 100 -14.60 -4.29 8.50
CA GLY A 100 -14.11 -5.62 8.21
C GLY A 100 -13.54 -5.76 6.80
N THR A 101 -12.86 -6.86 6.54
CA THR A 101 -12.09 -7.08 5.31
C THR A 101 -12.18 -8.54 4.89
N ASP A 102 -12.47 -8.79 3.61
CA ASP A 102 -12.30 -10.11 2.99
C ASP A 102 -10.80 -10.42 2.90
N TRP A 103 -10.22 -10.83 4.02
CA TRP A 103 -8.79 -11.07 4.16
C TRP A 103 -8.32 -12.28 3.34
N ASN A 104 -9.24 -13.17 2.99
CA ASN A 104 -9.01 -14.33 2.14
C ASN A 104 -9.18 -14.03 0.63
N HIS A 105 -9.40 -12.76 0.26
CA HIS A 105 -9.48 -12.35 -1.13
C HIS A 105 -8.16 -12.72 -1.86
N PRO A 106 -8.20 -13.28 -3.09
CA PRO A 106 -6.99 -13.74 -3.79
C PRO A 106 -5.92 -12.65 -3.98
N ASP A 107 -6.36 -11.40 -4.10
CA ASP A 107 -5.49 -10.23 -4.28
C ASP A 107 -4.97 -9.62 -2.95
N LEU A 108 -5.40 -10.16 -1.81
CA LEU A 108 -5.03 -9.69 -0.47
C LEU A 108 -4.32 -10.78 0.35
N LEU A 109 -4.73 -12.04 0.24
CA LEU A 109 -4.28 -13.15 1.09
C LEU A 109 -2.75 -13.26 1.21
N GLY A 110 -1.99 -12.93 0.17
CA GLY A 110 -0.52 -12.96 0.20
C GLY A 110 0.12 -11.92 1.13
N ASN A 111 -0.63 -10.90 1.53
CA ASN A 111 -0.21 -9.78 2.37
C ASN A 111 -0.97 -9.66 3.70
N VAL A 112 -1.87 -10.58 4.03
CA VAL A 112 -2.53 -10.58 5.33
C VAL A 112 -1.49 -10.76 6.45
N TRP A 113 -1.64 -9.99 7.53
CA TRP A 113 -0.88 -10.17 8.75
C TRP A 113 -1.26 -11.49 9.43
N THR A 114 -0.31 -12.07 10.16
CA THR A 114 -0.56 -13.27 10.95
C THR A 114 0.04 -13.04 12.33
N ASN A 115 -0.77 -13.18 13.38
CA ASN A 115 -0.30 -13.09 14.76
C ASN A 115 0.74 -14.19 14.99
N PRO A 116 2.04 -13.86 15.17
CA PRO A 116 3.07 -14.88 15.35
C PRO A 116 2.99 -15.59 16.70
N SER A 117 2.16 -15.07 17.62
CA SER A 117 1.98 -15.60 18.97
C SER A 117 0.78 -16.55 19.09
N GLU A 118 -0.06 -16.65 18.05
CA GLU A 118 -1.23 -17.53 18.01
C GLU A 118 -0.98 -18.88 17.32
N VAL A 119 -1.63 -19.93 17.82
CA VAL A 119 -1.70 -21.26 17.20
C VAL A 119 -3.08 -21.39 16.56
N PRO A 120 -3.18 -21.46 15.21
CA PRO A 120 -4.48 -21.39 14.57
C PRO A 120 -5.46 -22.48 14.98
N ASN A 121 -6.66 -22.06 15.39
CA ASN A 121 -7.83 -22.90 15.69
C ASN A 121 -7.61 -23.88 16.86
N ASP A 122 -6.84 -23.46 17.86
CA ASP A 122 -6.58 -24.26 19.05
C ASP A 122 -7.58 -23.97 20.20
N GLY A 123 -8.42 -22.95 20.02
CA GLY A 123 -9.50 -22.58 20.93
C GLY A 123 -9.01 -21.84 22.18
N LYS A 124 -7.79 -21.29 22.14
CA LYS A 124 -7.19 -20.56 23.26
C LYS A 124 -6.65 -19.23 22.77
N ASP A 125 -6.58 -18.32 23.72
CA ASP A 125 -5.77 -17.10 23.65
C ASP A 125 -4.35 -17.52 24.04
N ASN A 126 -3.41 -17.53 23.08
CA ASN A 126 -2.06 -18.06 23.28
C ASN A 126 -1.08 -17.00 23.75
N ASP A 127 -1.37 -15.73 23.52
CA ASP A 127 -0.55 -14.59 23.92
C ASP A 127 -1.10 -13.82 25.13
N ASP A 128 -2.20 -14.31 25.71
CA ASP A 128 -2.93 -13.76 26.85
C ASP A 128 -3.37 -12.29 26.60
N ASN A 129 -3.67 -11.93 25.34
CA ASN A 129 -4.06 -10.58 24.93
C ASN A 129 -5.56 -10.29 25.09
N GLY A 130 -6.37 -11.33 25.39
CA GLY A 130 -7.82 -11.26 25.56
C GLY A 130 -8.63 -11.71 24.34
N PHE A 131 -7.99 -12.08 23.24
CA PHE A 131 -8.59 -12.37 21.93
C PHE A 131 -8.25 -13.79 21.49
N VAL A 132 -9.20 -14.72 21.67
CA VAL A 132 -8.99 -16.15 21.37
C VAL A 132 -8.81 -16.38 19.87
N ASP A 133 -7.70 -17.03 19.47
CA ASP A 133 -7.41 -17.39 18.08
C ASP A 133 -7.44 -16.18 17.11
N ASP A 134 -6.98 -14.99 17.50
CA ASP A 134 -6.94 -13.76 16.67
C ASP A 134 -5.87 -13.76 15.55
N VAL A 135 -5.74 -14.92 14.88
CA VAL A 135 -4.67 -15.28 13.94
C VAL A 135 -4.44 -14.24 12.86
N HIS A 136 -5.49 -13.65 12.30
CA HIS A 136 -5.39 -12.68 11.21
C HIS A 136 -5.86 -11.27 11.61
N GLY A 137 -6.40 -11.10 12.81
CA GLY A 137 -7.13 -9.91 13.20
C GLY A 137 -8.32 -10.26 14.10
N TRP A 138 -9.14 -9.26 14.39
CA TRP A 138 -10.25 -9.40 15.32
C TRP A 138 -11.52 -8.71 14.83
N ASP A 139 -12.67 -9.30 15.18
CA ASP A 139 -13.99 -8.74 14.96
C ASP A 139 -14.65 -8.34 16.29
N PHE A 140 -14.72 -7.02 16.52
CA PHE A 140 -15.43 -6.43 17.66
C PHE A 140 -16.97 -6.39 17.47
N TYR A 141 -17.49 -6.77 16.30
CA TYR A 141 -18.92 -6.73 15.96
C TYR A 141 -19.32 -7.91 15.06
N SER A 142 -19.22 -9.13 15.59
CA SER A 142 -19.55 -10.34 14.83
C SER A 142 -21.06 -10.55 14.69
N SER A 143 -21.82 -10.30 15.75
CA SER A 143 -23.27 -10.37 15.71
C SER A 143 -23.91 -9.50 16.77
N GLU A 144 -25.18 -9.15 16.56
CA GLU A 144 -26.01 -8.46 17.54
C GLU A 144 -27.30 -9.25 17.75
N ASP A 145 -27.62 -9.59 19.00
CA ASP A 145 -28.84 -10.31 19.33
C ASP A 145 -30.07 -9.37 19.37
N ALA A 146 -31.28 -9.95 19.49
CA ALA A 146 -32.52 -9.17 19.53
C ALA A 146 -32.64 -8.23 20.76
N SER A 147 -31.74 -8.34 21.74
CA SER A 147 -31.65 -7.47 22.91
C SER A 147 -30.61 -6.35 22.74
N GLY A 148 -29.89 -6.32 21.62
CA GLY A 148 -28.81 -5.37 21.33
C GLY A 148 -27.47 -5.74 21.98
N ILE A 149 -27.28 -7.00 22.36
CA ILE A 149 -25.99 -7.48 22.86
C ILE A 149 -25.12 -7.85 21.66
N ILE A 150 -23.97 -7.20 21.58
CA ILE A 150 -22.97 -7.44 20.54
C ILE A 150 -22.01 -8.54 21.00
N THR A 151 -21.67 -9.45 20.10
CA THR A 151 -20.62 -10.46 20.27
C THR A 151 -19.41 -10.14 19.42
N GLU A 152 -18.28 -10.72 19.80
CA GLU A 152 -16.98 -10.59 19.13
C GLU A 152 -16.49 -11.97 18.71
N ASP A 153 -15.66 -12.06 17.67
CA ASP A 153 -14.96 -13.29 17.29
C ASP A 153 -13.66 -13.01 16.50
N ASN A 154 -13.01 -14.09 16.05
CA ASN A 154 -11.73 -14.05 15.36
C ASN A 154 -11.84 -14.04 13.83
N ASP A 155 -13.01 -13.74 13.26
CA ASP A 155 -13.19 -13.60 11.82
C ASP A 155 -13.47 -12.15 11.45
N PRO A 156 -12.44 -11.33 11.13
CA PRO A 156 -12.62 -9.93 10.78
C PRO A 156 -13.22 -9.71 9.37
N THR A 157 -13.83 -10.75 8.78
CA THR A 157 -14.48 -10.68 7.48
C THR A 157 -15.80 -9.92 7.57
N ALA A 158 -16.00 -8.99 6.63
CA ALA A 158 -17.29 -8.34 6.47
C ALA A 158 -18.14 -9.06 5.42
N VAL A 159 -19.41 -9.32 5.72
CA VAL A 159 -20.38 -9.84 4.75
C VAL A 159 -21.14 -8.68 4.11
N ASN A 160 -21.16 -8.59 2.77
CA ASN A 160 -21.86 -7.54 2.01
C ASN A 160 -21.41 -6.08 2.28
N GLN A 161 -20.30 -5.87 2.98
CA GLN A 161 -19.74 -4.55 3.24
C GLN A 161 -18.31 -4.45 2.68
N PRO A 162 -18.13 -3.88 1.47
CA PRO A 162 -16.85 -3.94 0.76
C PRO A 162 -15.84 -2.87 1.21
N HIS A 163 -16.21 -1.95 2.11
CA HIS A 163 -15.43 -0.76 2.39
C HIS A 163 -14.02 -1.09 2.91
N GLY A 164 -13.89 -1.89 3.97
CA GLY A 164 -12.58 -2.26 4.50
C GLY A 164 -11.74 -3.10 3.53
N THR A 165 -12.35 -4.01 2.76
CA THR A 165 -11.66 -4.75 1.68
C THR A 165 -11.09 -3.81 0.62
N HIS A 166 -11.85 -2.78 0.22
CA HIS A 166 -11.38 -1.79 -0.74
C HIS A 166 -10.23 -0.95 -0.19
N VAL A 167 -10.32 -0.54 1.08
CA VAL A 167 -9.25 0.17 1.79
C VAL A 167 -7.98 -0.70 1.88
N ALA A 168 -8.12 -1.98 2.24
CA ALA A 168 -7.02 -2.93 2.29
C ALA A 168 -6.37 -3.13 0.91
N GLY A 169 -7.14 -3.16 -0.18
CA GLY A 169 -6.63 -3.23 -1.54
C GLY A 169 -5.74 -2.04 -1.91
N ILE A 170 -6.17 -0.82 -1.57
CA ILE A 170 -5.36 0.39 -1.80
C ILE A 170 -4.05 0.32 -0.99
N ALA A 171 -4.12 -0.13 0.26
CA ALA A 171 -2.99 -0.14 1.18
C ALA A 171 -1.97 -1.25 0.86
N ALA A 172 -2.44 -2.46 0.56
CA ALA A 172 -1.63 -3.68 0.66
C ALA A 172 -2.03 -4.81 -0.31
N ALA A 173 -2.74 -4.54 -1.42
CA ALA A 173 -2.91 -5.53 -2.48
C ALA A 173 -1.57 -6.13 -2.93
N VAL A 174 -1.58 -7.44 -3.22
CA VAL A 174 -0.39 -8.22 -3.57
C VAL A 174 0.04 -7.84 -4.99
N THR A 175 1.01 -6.93 -5.09
CA THR A 175 1.42 -6.37 -6.38
C THR A 175 2.31 -7.33 -7.17
N ASN A 176 2.13 -7.40 -8.50
CA ASN A 176 2.75 -8.38 -9.42
C ASN A 176 2.26 -9.82 -9.29
N ASN A 177 0.99 -10.02 -8.98
CA ASN A 177 0.38 -11.34 -8.98
C ASN A 177 -0.48 -11.60 -10.24
N GLY A 178 -0.51 -10.66 -11.18
CA GLY A 178 -1.31 -10.73 -12.40
C GLY A 178 -2.83 -10.67 -12.20
N ILE A 179 -3.32 -10.26 -11.04
CA ILE A 179 -4.75 -10.09 -10.76
C ILE A 179 -5.02 -8.71 -10.14
N GLY A 180 -6.28 -8.27 -10.19
CA GLY A 180 -6.74 -7.09 -9.46
C GLY A 180 -5.91 -5.82 -9.62
N VAL A 181 -5.39 -5.29 -8.51
CA VAL A 181 -4.82 -3.95 -8.40
C VAL A 181 -3.43 -3.97 -7.76
N ALA A 182 -2.58 -3.02 -8.14
CA ALA A 182 -1.33 -2.77 -7.43
C ALA A 182 -1.58 -1.89 -6.20
N SER A 183 -0.89 -2.16 -5.10
CA SER A 183 -0.78 -1.24 -3.96
C SER A 183 0.48 -0.39 -4.10
N LEU A 184 0.52 0.76 -3.42
CA LEU A 184 1.74 1.59 -3.42
C LEU A 184 2.90 0.90 -2.70
N SER A 185 2.59 0.02 -1.74
CA SER A 185 3.52 -0.52 -0.76
C SER A 185 3.83 -2.01 -0.94
N HIS A 186 3.55 -2.58 -2.13
CA HIS A 186 3.65 -3.99 -2.60
C HIS A 186 3.61 -5.13 -1.56
N ASN A 187 4.53 -5.12 -0.60
CA ASN A 187 4.86 -6.22 0.31
C ASN A 187 4.55 -5.95 1.80
N VAL A 188 3.97 -4.80 2.16
CA VAL A 188 3.55 -4.55 3.54
C VAL A 188 2.49 -5.57 3.99
N ARG A 189 2.40 -5.81 5.30
CA ARG A 189 1.33 -6.63 5.87
C ARG A 189 0.14 -5.76 6.26
N PHE A 190 -1.07 -6.27 6.08
CA PHE A 190 -2.27 -5.60 6.60
C PHE A 190 -2.93 -6.42 7.70
N MET A 191 -3.32 -5.77 8.79
CA MET A 191 -4.04 -6.36 9.91
C MET A 191 -5.52 -5.91 9.82
N PRO A 192 -6.45 -6.75 9.35
CA PRO A 192 -7.87 -6.43 9.37
C PRO A 192 -8.41 -6.35 10.80
N VAL A 193 -9.09 -5.26 11.14
CA VAL A 193 -9.76 -5.07 12.43
C VAL A 193 -11.18 -4.57 12.18
N LYS A 194 -12.17 -5.42 12.44
CA LYS A 194 -13.58 -5.12 12.21
C LYS A 194 -14.17 -4.46 13.46
N VAL A 195 -14.72 -3.25 13.30
CA VAL A 195 -15.23 -2.41 14.41
C VAL A 195 -16.67 -1.95 14.21
N GLY A 196 -17.37 -2.55 13.25
CA GLY A 196 -18.76 -2.24 12.92
C GLY A 196 -19.48 -3.42 12.25
N PRO A 197 -20.82 -3.35 12.16
CA PRO A 197 -21.66 -4.41 11.62
C PRO A 197 -21.42 -4.67 10.13
N ASP A 198 -21.94 -5.79 9.65
CA ASP A 198 -22.00 -6.14 8.21
C ASP A 198 -22.94 -5.27 7.39
N GLU A 199 -23.87 -4.57 8.04
CA GLU A 199 -24.79 -3.64 7.40
C GLU A 199 -24.76 -2.29 8.12
N GLY A 200 -24.66 -1.20 7.35
CA GLY A 200 -24.56 0.16 7.88
C GLY A 200 -23.17 0.77 7.70
N GLU A 201 -23.02 2.01 8.15
CA GLU A 201 -21.76 2.79 8.07
C GLU A 201 -21.20 3.12 9.47
N GLU A 202 -21.91 2.70 10.52
CA GLU A 202 -21.58 2.98 11.90
C GLU A 202 -20.41 2.12 12.39
N LEU A 203 -19.43 2.74 13.04
CA LEU A 203 -18.31 2.04 13.66
C LEU A 203 -18.37 2.26 15.18
N TYR A 204 -18.78 1.23 15.90
CA TYR A 204 -19.04 1.29 17.34
C TYR A 204 -17.77 1.12 18.17
N PHE A 205 -16.78 0.39 17.64
CA PHE A 205 -15.59 -0.04 18.38
C PHE A 205 -14.29 0.58 17.86
N GLY A 206 -14.36 1.70 17.13
CA GLY A 206 -13.18 2.30 16.47
C GLY A 206 -11.98 2.52 17.38
N TYR A 207 -12.18 3.04 18.60
CA TYR A 207 -11.07 3.23 19.56
C TYR A 207 -10.55 1.92 20.17
N TYR A 208 -11.40 0.90 20.34
CA TYR A 208 -10.96 -0.43 20.78
C TYR A 208 -10.11 -1.09 19.70
N GLY A 209 -10.54 -1.00 18.44
CA GLY A 209 -9.76 -1.50 17.30
C GLY A 209 -8.41 -0.80 17.15
N ILE A 210 -8.33 0.51 17.41
CA ILE A 210 -7.05 1.24 17.44
C ILE A 210 -6.12 0.70 18.53
N LEU A 211 -6.64 0.44 19.73
CA LEU A 211 -5.83 -0.11 20.83
C LEU A 211 -5.38 -1.54 20.54
N TYR A 212 -6.28 -2.40 20.09
CA TYR A 212 -5.98 -3.76 19.65
C TYR A 212 -4.86 -3.77 18.60
N ALA A 213 -4.98 -2.94 17.57
CA ALA A 213 -3.97 -2.85 16.52
C ALA A 213 -2.61 -2.41 17.06
N ALA A 214 -2.58 -1.43 17.96
CA ALA A 214 -1.36 -0.96 18.58
C ALA A 214 -0.69 -2.04 19.45
N ASP A 215 -1.48 -2.77 20.25
CA ASP A 215 -0.99 -3.82 21.14
C ASP A 215 -0.51 -5.06 20.36
N ASN A 216 -1.11 -5.32 19.18
CA ASN A 216 -0.70 -6.38 18.25
C ASN A 216 0.39 -5.98 17.24
N GLY A 217 1.05 -4.83 17.47
CA GLY A 217 2.27 -4.46 16.74
C GLY A 217 2.06 -3.80 15.38
N ALA A 218 0.93 -3.12 15.17
CA ALA A 218 0.76 -2.26 14.01
C ALA A 218 1.73 -1.06 14.05
N ASP A 219 2.44 -0.82 12.94
CA ASP A 219 3.27 0.38 12.76
C ASP A 219 2.42 1.58 12.30
N ILE A 220 1.38 1.29 11.52
CA ILE A 220 0.47 2.26 10.93
C ILE A 220 -0.97 1.80 11.19
N ILE A 221 -1.85 2.70 11.58
CA ILE A 221 -3.28 2.44 11.75
C ILE A 221 -4.06 3.36 10.82
N ASN A 222 -4.78 2.77 9.89
CA ASN A 222 -5.68 3.48 8.98
C ASN A 222 -7.11 3.51 9.55
N CYS A 223 -7.66 4.71 9.67
CA CYS A 223 -9.03 4.98 10.07
C CYS A 223 -9.75 5.72 8.93
N SER A 224 -10.42 4.99 8.05
CA SER A 224 -11.22 5.56 6.95
C SER A 224 -12.57 6.13 7.42
N TRP A 225 -12.61 6.68 8.63
CA TRP A 225 -13.79 7.12 9.34
C TRP A 225 -13.45 8.30 10.25
N GLY A 226 -14.49 9.00 10.72
CA GLY A 226 -14.33 10.13 11.59
C GLY A 226 -15.67 10.63 12.12
N SER A 227 -15.60 11.64 12.99
CA SER A 227 -16.78 12.28 13.58
C SER A 227 -16.55 13.78 13.71
N SER A 228 -17.63 14.56 13.62
CA SER A 228 -17.61 16.01 13.89
C SER A 228 -17.65 16.34 15.39
N PHE A 229 -17.83 15.33 16.24
CA PHE A 229 -17.87 15.48 17.69
C PHE A 229 -16.51 15.26 18.33
N PHE A 230 -16.14 16.15 19.25
CA PHE A 230 -14.96 15.97 20.07
C PHE A 230 -15.17 14.86 21.11
N SER A 231 -14.17 13.99 21.25
CA SER A 231 -14.08 12.98 22.31
C SER A 231 -12.76 13.12 23.05
N ARG A 232 -12.82 13.38 24.35
CA ARG A 232 -11.62 13.40 25.21
C ARG A 232 -10.96 12.01 25.28
N THR A 233 -11.76 10.96 25.36
CA THR A 233 -11.28 9.57 25.32
C THR A 233 -10.58 9.28 23.99
N GLY A 234 -11.18 9.70 22.88
CA GLY A 234 -10.57 9.54 21.55
C GLY A 234 -9.23 10.26 21.44
N GLU A 235 -9.16 11.52 21.90
CA GLU A 235 -7.91 12.28 21.98
C GLU A 235 -6.84 11.53 22.79
N GLU A 236 -7.19 10.99 23.95
CA GLU A 236 -6.24 10.27 24.82
C GLU A 236 -5.75 8.95 24.20
N VAL A 237 -6.62 8.21 23.50
CA VAL A 237 -6.24 7.00 22.75
C VAL A 237 -5.26 7.33 21.63
N ILE A 238 -5.56 8.35 20.81
CA ILE A 238 -4.68 8.77 19.71
C ILE A 238 -3.34 9.26 20.26
N GLN A 239 -3.33 10.03 21.35
CA GLN A 239 -2.10 10.47 22.00
C GLN A 239 -1.27 9.30 22.53
N ALA A 240 -1.89 8.30 23.14
CA ALA A 240 -1.19 7.14 23.67
C ALA A 240 -0.51 6.33 22.55
N VAL A 241 -1.26 6.02 21.49
CA VAL A 241 -0.76 5.25 20.35
C VAL A 241 0.37 5.99 19.62
N THR A 242 0.16 7.26 19.30
CA THR A 242 1.17 8.06 18.59
C THR A 242 2.42 8.34 19.43
N SER A 243 2.30 8.41 20.77
CA SER A 243 3.46 8.56 21.67
C SER A 243 4.36 7.31 21.70
N ASN A 244 3.84 6.15 21.30
CA ASN A 244 4.60 4.92 21.12
C ASN A 244 5.20 4.76 19.71
N GLY A 245 5.12 5.80 18.87
CA GLY A 245 5.73 5.82 17.54
C GLY A 245 4.86 5.26 16.43
N ILE A 246 3.61 4.89 16.73
CA ILE A 246 2.65 4.36 15.75
C ILE A 246 2.03 5.53 14.98
N ILE A 247 1.95 5.41 13.65
CA ILE A 247 1.35 6.43 12.79
C ILE A 247 -0.16 6.17 12.69
N VAL A 248 -0.98 7.18 12.98
CA VAL A 248 -2.43 7.11 12.73
C VAL A 248 -2.78 7.97 11.52
N VAL A 249 -3.40 7.36 10.51
CA VAL A 249 -3.89 8.02 9.30
C VAL A 249 -5.40 8.02 9.33
N ALA A 250 -6.03 9.20 9.30
CA ALA A 250 -7.48 9.34 9.36
C ALA A 250 -8.01 10.13 8.15
N SER A 251 -9.22 9.80 7.71
CA SER A 251 -9.90 10.55 6.64
C SER A 251 -10.36 11.93 7.13
N ALA A 252 -10.38 12.92 6.23
CA ALA A 252 -10.80 14.28 6.56
C ALA A 252 -12.33 14.44 6.71
N GLY A 253 -13.10 13.40 6.37
CA GLY A 253 -14.56 13.42 6.32
C GLY A 253 -15.14 13.75 4.93
N ASN A 254 -16.38 13.31 4.69
CA ASN A 254 -17.04 13.34 3.38
C ASN A 254 -18.04 14.52 3.20
N SER A 255 -18.18 15.38 4.20
CA SER A 255 -19.14 16.50 4.22
C SER A 255 -18.48 17.87 4.31
N ASN A 256 -17.31 18.02 3.65
CA ASN A 256 -16.59 19.30 3.55
C ASN A 256 -17.39 20.39 2.84
#